data_AF-A0A6M3K867-F1
#
_entry.id   AF-A0A6M3K867-F1
#
_cell.length_a   1.000
_cell.length_b   1.000
_cell.length_c   1.000
_cell.angle_alpha   90.00
_cell.angle_beta   90.00
_cell.angle_gamma   90.00
#
_symmetry.space_group_name_H-M   'P 1'
#
loop_
_entity.id
_entity.type
_entity.pdbx_description
1 polymer ?
#
loop_
_entity_poly.entity_id
_entity_poly.type
_entity_poly.pdbx_seq_one_letter_code
_entity_poly.pdbx_strand_id
1 'polypeptide(L)'
;MTSLLNHALLYVEKGLSVIPIKPDIDPKKNKAEKKPYIKWAEFQERKASAEEVTNWWTRWPNAMIGLVTGKICGLCVVDFDSYKPDFDAELVLEYFPDSIVTPTAVTANKGTHLYFKIPEDHLGIMGNTGKLPAVDLRANGNYIVAPPSIDGLKRQYQWINGLDLFKNDLTVLPSLYISFLNGGVLGGGMWSNTPPEPQTTTITTNNHTMFEDGRRDNDLFHTANCLVKGGMLQHGIFQVLERLIISWGENSDPKWINTKIKSALLRSELRERNLAAEVREWVMTTTGHFLTTDVHKDLNLTTKDPKKAANMALLRLIDEGVLEKYGERRGSYRRVEQDDDDLMGFIENPIYEYPVRLPFGLNTLCKLYPKNIIIVAGSKGAGKTAFLLNIVKMNETERDVVYLNSEMGDEEWTDRLKKMGYQGNKDIRFVARKRHTNFHDRITPDNKIFIIDYMEIHTNFYEIAKPIRQIHEKLEKGICFIAVQKKMGEMLGRGAEFSQEKSRLYLSLDYLRDQRCSKLTIVDAKNVKINESIRDWSRRIKIYDGSKMEAIDKNWVL
;
A
#
# COMPACT_ATOMS: atom_id res chain seq x y z
N MET A 1 -14.74 38.56 -11.34
CA MET A 1 -13.35 38.49 -10.86
C MET A 1 -13.02 37.04 -10.53
N THR A 2 -11.87 36.53 -10.94
CA THR A 2 -11.46 35.13 -10.67
C THR A 2 -11.22 34.90 -9.18
N SER A 3 -11.43 33.67 -8.68
CA SER A 3 -11.24 33.37 -7.26
C SER A 3 -9.80 33.61 -6.78
N LEU A 4 -8.80 33.45 -7.64
CA LEU A 4 -7.38 33.67 -7.32
C LEU A 4 -7.04 35.15 -7.11
N LEU A 5 -7.66 36.07 -7.85
CA LEU A 5 -7.47 37.52 -7.64
C LEU A 5 -7.95 37.93 -6.24
N ASN A 6 -9.13 37.45 -5.82
CA ASN A 6 -9.65 37.75 -4.49
C ASN A 6 -8.70 37.27 -3.39
N HIS A 7 -8.11 36.08 -3.53
CA HIS A 7 -7.12 35.59 -2.56
C HIS A 7 -5.81 36.39 -2.61
N ALA A 8 -5.35 36.80 -3.80
CA ALA A 8 -4.19 37.67 -3.94
C ALA A 8 -4.39 39.00 -3.21
N LEU A 9 -5.57 39.60 -3.33
CA LEU A 9 -5.93 40.83 -2.62
C LEU A 9 -6.01 40.63 -1.10
N LEU A 10 -6.55 39.50 -0.61
CA LEU A 10 -6.55 39.18 0.82
C LEU A 10 -5.13 39.11 1.41
N TYR A 11 -4.14 38.62 0.65
CA TYR A 11 -2.74 38.63 1.09
C TYR A 11 -2.16 40.06 1.14
N VAL A 12 -2.54 40.93 0.19
CA VAL A 12 -2.17 42.35 0.23
C VAL A 12 -2.79 43.05 1.45
N GLU A 13 -4.05 42.77 1.76
CA GLU A 13 -4.73 43.30 2.96
C GLU A 13 -4.07 42.85 4.27
N LYS A 14 -3.52 41.63 4.31
CA LYS A 14 -2.66 41.14 5.40
C LYS A 14 -1.27 41.76 5.43
N GLY A 15 -1.00 42.73 4.55
CA GLY A 15 0.27 43.44 4.48
C GLY A 15 1.41 42.62 3.86
N LEU A 16 1.12 41.60 3.05
CA LEU A 16 2.13 40.79 2.40
C LEU A 16 2.44 41.32 0.99
N SER A 17 3.69 41.15 0.55
CA SER A 17 4.15 41.51 -0.79
C SER A 17 3.82 40.36 -1.76
N VAL A 18 2.86 40.60 -2.65
CA VAL A 18 2.32 39.62 -3.59
C VAL A 18 2.93 39.79 -4.98
N ILE A 19 3.25 38.69 -5.67
CA ILE A 19 3.72 38.67 -7.06
C ILE A 19 3.04 37.55 -7.87
N PRO A 20 2.82 37.73 -9.18
CA PRO A 20 2.20 36.72 -10.04
C PRO A 20 3.24 35.69 -10.54
N ILE A 21 2.99 34.40 -10.28
CA ILE A 21 3.86 33.30 -10.68
C ILE A 21 3.26 32.50 -11.84
N LYS A 22 4.11 32.11 -12.80
CA LYS A 22 3.73 31.31 -13.97
C LYS A 22 3.39 29.87 -13.57
N PRO A 23 2.24 29.31 -13.98
CA PRO A 23 1.92 27.90 -13.80
C PRO A 23 2.53 27.05 -14.93
N ASP A 24 3.81 27.22 -15.22
CA ASP A 24 4.49 26.53 -16.32
C ASP A 24 5.05 25.17 -15.87
N ILE A 25 5.44 24.34 -16.83
CA ILE A 25 6.12 23.05 -16.61
C ILE A 25 7.46 23.11 -17.35
N ASP A 26 8.54 22.68 -16.69
CA ASP A 26 9.80 22.35 -17.35
C ASP A 26 9.61 21.04 -18.14
N PRO A 27 9.56 21.08 -19.49
CA PRO A 27 9.27 19.91 -20.30
C PRO A 27 10.39 18.85 -20.24
N LYS A 28 11.61 19.21 -19.83
CA LYS A 28 12.73 18.28 -19.74
C LYS A 28 12.74 17.51 -18.42
N LYS A 29 12.24 18.11 -17.33
CA LYS A 29 12.25 17.54 -15.98
C LYS A 29 10.88 17.06 -15.50
N ASN A 30 9.83 17.29 -16.30
CA ASN A 30 8.44 17.06 -15.94
C ASN A 30 8.10 17.64 -14.55
N LYS A 31 8.53 18.89 -14.31
CA LYS A 31 8.44 19.57 -13.01
C LYS A 31 7.82 20.95 -13.19
N ALA A 32 6.91 21.34 -12.30
CA ALA A 32 6.35 22.69 -12.33
C ALA A 32 7.46 23.75 -12.18
N GLU A 33 7.48 24.71 -13.11
CA GLU A 33 8.40 25.85 -13.12
C GLU A 33 7.74 27.04 -12.45
N LYS A 34 8.29 27.48 -11.31
CA LYS A 34 7.67 28.49 -10.43
C LYS A 34 8.26 29.89 -10.64
N LYS A 35 8.43 30.33 -11.88
CA LYS A 35 9.03 31.64 -12.20
C LYS A 35 8.00 32.77 -12.17
N PRO A 36 8.31 33.98 -11.66
CA PRO A 36 7.41 35.12 -11.74
C PRO A 36 7.16 35.59 -13.18
N TYR A 37 5.98 36.18 -13.43
CA TYR A 37 5.69 36.87 -14.69
C TYR A 37 6.45 38.21 -14.82
N ILE A 38 6.85 38.79 -13.70
CA ILE A 38 7.46 40.11 -13.60
C ILE A 38 8.88 40.03 -13.03
N LYS A 39 9.65 41.11 -13.15
CA LYS A 39 10.91 41.26 -12.41
C LYS A 39 10.57 41.52 -10.94
N TRP A 40 10.72 40.51 -10.11
CA TRP A 40 10.23 40.57 -8.73
C TRP A 40 11.19 41.24 -7.73
N ALA A 41 12.44 41.51 -8.12
CA ALA A 41 13.49 41.99 -7.22
C ALA A 41 13.13 43.30 -6.50
N GLU A 42 12.43 44.22 -7.17
CA GLU A 42 11.95 45.46 -6.56
C GLU A 42 10.97 45.21 -5.39
N PHE A 43 10.23 44.10 -5.42
CA PHE A 43 9.22 43.75 -4.43
C PHE A 43 9.81 43.16 -3.14
N GLN A 44 11.14 43.07 -3.06
CA GLN A 44 11.88 42.80 -1.83
C GLN A 44 12.06 44.06 -0.96
N GLU A 45 11.96 45.25 -1.57
CA GLU A 45 12.12 46.54 -0.89
C GLU A 45 10.81 47.36 -0.86
N ARG A 46 9.85 47.07 -1.76
CA ARG A 46 8.49 47.65 -1.73
C ARG A 46 7.41 46.58 -1.79
N LYS A 47 6.22 46.86 -1.26
CA LYS A 47 5.04 45.99 -1.44
C LYS A 47 4.27 46.38 -2.71
N ALA A 48 3.69 45.39 -3.38
CA ALA A 48 2.78 45.65 -4.50
C ALA A 48 1.48 46.29 -4.00
N SER A 49 0.97 47.28 -4.73
CA SER A 49 -0.35 47.87 -4.47
C SER A 49 -1.49 46.95 -4.93
N ALA A 50 -2.68 47.13 -4.36
CA ALA A 50 -3.88 46.38 -4.77
C ALA A 50 -4.23 46.60 -6.26
N GLU A 51 -3.94 47.80 -6.79
CA GLU A 51 -4.12 48.12 -8.21
C GLU A 51 -3.14 47.35 -9.10
N GLU A 52 -1.85 47.31 -8.75
CA GLU A 52 -0.84 46.50 -9.46
C GLU A 52 -1.23 45.02 -9.48
N VAL A 53 -1.66 44.47 -8.34
CA VAL A 53 -2.12 43.07 -8.23
C VAL A 53 -3.36 42.83 -9.09
N THR A 54 -4.33 43.75 -9.06
CA THR A 54 -5.55 43.65 -9.90
C THR A 54 -5.20 43.67 -11.39
N ASN A 55 -4.28 44.53 -11.81
CA ASN A 55 -3.81 44.62 -13.19
C ASN A 55 -3.08 43.33 -13.63
N TRP A 56 -2.25 42.74 -12.76
CA TRP A 56 -1.56 41.49 -13.08
C TRP A 56 -2.52 40.31 -13.27
N TRP A 57 -3.51 40.14 -12.40
CA TRP A 57 -4.48 39.04 -12.52
C TRP A 57 -5.55 39.30 -13.59
N THR A 58 -5.76 40.55 -14.00
CA THR A 58 -6.53 40.87 -15.22
C THR A 58 -5.78 40.40 -16.47
N ARG A 59 -4.47 40.62 -16.51
CA ARG A 59 -3.60 40.17 -17.61
C ARG A 59 -3.35 38.66 -17.61
N TRP A 60 -3.20 38.05 -16.43
CA TRP A 60 -2.93 36.62 -16.24
C TRP A 60 -3.89 36.01 -15.22
N PRO A 61 -5.13 35.68 -15.63
CA PRO A 61 -6.17 35.21 -14.70
C PRO A 61 -5.85 33.92 -13.95
N ASN A 62 -4.94 33.11 -14.51
CA ASN A 62 -4.50 31.82 -13.96
C ASN A 62 -3.13 31.89 -13.27
N ALA A 63 -2.58 33.09 -13.01
CA ALA A 63 -1.33 33.22 -12.29
C ALA A 63 -1.44 32.63 -10.88
N MET A 64 -0.42 31.87 -10.48
CA MET A 64 -0.24 31.44 -9.10
C MET A 64 0.14 32.64 -8.23
N ILE A 65 -0.20 32.57 -6.95
CA ILE A 65 0.09 33.60 -5.95
C ILE A 65 1.47 33.34 -5.36
N GLY A 66 2.41 34.26 -5.60
CA GLY A 66 3.70 34.29 -4.94
C GLY A 66 3.72 35.29 -3.79
N LEU A 67 4.36 34.92 -2.67
CA LEU A 67 4.60 35.82 -1.54
C LEU A 67 6.10 36.02 -1.37
N VAL A 68 6.54 37.28 -1.38
CA VAL A 68 7.93 37.63 -1.09
C VAL A 68 8.17 37.53 0.42
N THR A 69 9.15 36.72 0.81
CA THR A 69 9.52 36.49 2.21
C THR A 69 10.64 37.44 2.65
N GLY A 70 10.87 37.54 3.97
CA GLY A 70 11.90 38.38 4.57
C GLY A 70 11.36 39.60 5.29
N LYS A 71 12.26 40.55 5.59
CA LYS A 71 12.04 41.78 6.36
C LYS A 71 10.84 42.58 5.86
N ILE A 72 10.59 42.59 4.56
CA ILE A 72 9.51 43.37 3.93
C ILE A 72 8.12 42.99 4.45
N CYS A 73 7.94 41.70 4.77
CA CYS A 73 6.70 41.16 5.32
C CYS A 73 6.83 40.72 6.78
N GLY A 74 8.04 40.75 7.35
CA GLY A 74 8.34 40.11 8.64
C GLY A 74 8.06 38.59 8.64
N LEU A 75 8.07 37.96 7.47
CA LEU A 75 7.61 36.59 7.25
C LEU A 75 8.76 35.72 6.76
N CYS A 76 8.99 34.58 7.40
CA CYS A 76 9.78 33.49 6.84
C CYS A 76 8.95 32.21 6.76
N VAL A 77 9.37 31.29 5.89
CA VAL A 77 8.71 29.99 5.72
C VAL A 77 9.75 28.89 5.79
N VAL A 78 9.48 27.88 6.60
CA VAL A 78 10.28 26.65 6.65
C VAL A 78 9.57 25.62 5.77
N ASP A 79 10.27 25.16 4.74
CA ASP A 79 9.79 24.25 3.69
C ASP A 79 10.28 22.83 3.98
N PHE A 80 9.38 21.98 4.45
CA PHE A 80 9.63 20.56 4.72
C PHE A 80 9.29 19.73 3.48
N ASP A 81 10.31 19.24 2.79
CA ASP A 81 10.18 18.30 1.69
C ASP A 81 10.09 16.86 2.20
N SER A 82 9.07 16.56 3.02
CA SER A 82 8.88 15.25 3.69
C SER A 82 8.77 14.03 2.76
N TYR A 83 8.56 14.27 1.46
CA TYR A 83 8.55 13.21 0.44
C TYR A 83 9.96 12.74 0.03
N LYS A 84 11.02 13.45 0.44
CA LYS A 84 12.39 13.08 0.10
C LYS A 84 12.93 12.02 1.08
N PRO A 85 13.75 11.07 0.61
CA PRO A 85 14.25 9.97 1.43
C PRO A 85 15.24 10.40 2.52
N ASP A 86 15.84 11.58 2.41
CA ASP A 86 16.75 12.17 3.40
C ASP A 86 16.03 13.02 4.45
N PHE A 87 14.70 13.12 4.42
CA PHE A 87 13.93 13.83 5.44
C PHE A 87 13.95 13.06 6.76
N ASP A 88 14.49 13.69 7.81
CA ASP A 88 14.55 13.14 9.16
C ASP A 88 13.54 13.87 10.07
N ALA A 89 12.41 13.21 10.32
CA ALA A 89 11.34 13.78 11.15
C ALA A 89 11.78 13.98 12.62
N GLU A 90 12.65 13.12 13.16
CA GLU A 90 13.11 13.25 14.54
C GLU A 90 14.04 14.47 14.70
N LEU A 91 14.96 14.67 13.74
CA LEU A 91 15.84 15.84 13.71
C LEU A 91 15.05 17.14 13.53
N VAL A 92 14.00 17.13 12.70
CA VAL A 92 13.12 18.30 12.52
C VAL A 92 12.42 18.68 13.83
N LEU A 93 11.95 17.69 14.59
CA LEU A 93 11.27 17.92 15.87
C LEU A 93 12.17 18.52 16.95
N GLU A 94 13.50 18.39 16.82
CA GLU A 94 14.44 19.07 17.72
C GLU A 94 14.31 20.59 17.61
N TYR A 95 14.16 21.10 16.38
CA TYR A 95 14.07 22.54 16.09
C TYR A 95 12.63 23.05 16.01
N PHE A 96 11.71 22.18 15.55
CA PHE A 96 10.30 22.48 15.32
C PHE A 96 9.40 21.44 15.99
N PRO A 97 9.27 21.47 17.32
CA PRO A 97 8.42 20.52 18.04
C PRO A 97 6.94 20.70 17.65
N ASP A 98 6.16 19.61 17.68
CA ASP A 98 4.72 19.60 17.36
C ASP A 98 3.86 20.58 18.18
N SER A 99 4.38 21.10 19.30
CA SER A 99 3.75 22.15 20.07
C SER A 99 3.72 23.51 19.37
N ILE A 100 4.53 23.69 18.32
CA ILE A 100 4.52 24.89 17.50
C ILE A 100 3.31 24.82 16.58
N VAL A 101 2.33 25.64 16.90
CA VAL A 101 1.17 25.87 16.04
C VAL A 101 1.42 27.17 15.30
N THR A 102 1.47 27.10 13.98
CA THR A 102 1.64 28.26 13.10
C THR A 102 0.92 28.00 11.78
N PRO A 103 0.55 29.04 11.00
CA PRO A 103 -0.10 28.83 9.72
C PRO A 103 0.72 27.87 8.85
N THR A 104 0.07 26.83 8.33
CA THR A 104 0.75 25.72 7.65
C THR A 104 0.00 25.32 6.38
N ALA A 105 0.74 25.21 5.27
CA ALA A 105 0.18 24.83 3.97
C ALA A 105 0.83 23.56 3.42
N VAL A 106 0.03 22.68 2.83
CA VAL A 106 0.52 21.55 2.03
C VAL A 106 0.98 22.07 0.67
N THR A 107 2.17 21.64 0.25
CA THR A 107 2.74 22.01 -1.05
C THR A 107 2.25 21.07 -2.14
N ALA A 108 2.39 21.50 -3.40
CA ALA A 108 2.03 20.69 -4.58
C ALA A 108 2.72 19.30 -4.64
N ASN A 109 3.82 19.09 -3.91
CA ASN A 109 4.57 17.83 -3.86
C ASN A 109 4.34 17.02 -2.57
N LYS A 110 3.29 17.33 -1.78
CA LYS A 110 3.01 16.72 -0.47
C LYS A 110 4.00 17.07 0.66
N GLY A 111 4.87 18.06 0.45
CA GLY A 111 5.62 18.69 1.53
C GLY A 111 4.76 19.68 2.32
N THR A 112 5.34 20.39 3.29
CA THR A 112 4.64 21.41 4.08
C THR A 112 5.44 22.70 4.21
N HIS A 113 4.75 23.84 4.11
CA HIS A 113 5.26 25.17 4.40
C HIS A 113 4.74 25.61 5.77
N LEU A 114 5.62 25.78 6.75
CA LEU A 114 5.28 26.38 8.04
C LEU A 114 5.68 27.87 8.02
N TYR A 115 4.71 28.75 8.27
CA TYR A 115 4.90 30.20 8.18
C TYR A 115 5.23 30.77 9.55
N PHE A 116 6.28 31.58 9.66
CA PHE A 116 6.77 32.13 10.91
C PHE A 116 6.99 33.64 10.82
N LYS A 117 6.85 34.32 11.96
CA LYS A 117 7.29 35.70 12.13
C LYS A 117 8.81 35.70 12.35
N ILE A 118 9.52 36.58 11.65
CA ILE A 118 10.96 36.80 11.87
C ILE A 118 11.12 37.62 13.17
N PRO A 119 11.96 37.18 14.12
CA PRO A 119 12.28 37.97 15.32
C PRO A 119 12.86 39.34 14.95
N GLU A 120 12.55 40.37 15.75
CA GLU A 120 12.93 41.77 15.45
C GLU A 120 14.46 41.97 15.44
N ASP A 121 15.17 41.24 16.29
CA ASP A 121 16.63 41.17 16.38
C ASP A 121 17.28 40.39 15.23
N HIS A 122 16.49 39.68 14.42
CA HIS A 122 16.95 38.81 13.35
C HIS A 122 16.31 39.11 11.98
N LEU A 123 15.81 40.33 11.75
CA LEU A 123 15.21 40.74 10.47
C LEU A 123 16.13 40.56 9.25
N GLY A 124 17.45 40.46 9.46
CA GLY A 124 18.45 40.21 8.42
C GLY A 124 18.61 38.75 7.97
N ILE A 125 17.89 37.78 8.55
CA ILE A 125 18.05 36.35 8.19
C ILE A 125 17.86 36.12 6.68
N MET A 126 18.87 35.53 6.05
CA MET A 126 18.83 35.14 4.65
C MET A 126 18.20 33.76 4.48
N GLY A 127 17.58 33.55 3.32
CA GLY A 127 17.19 32.22 2.89
C GLY A 127 18.35 31.24 2.85
N ASN A 128 18.08 29.97 3.10
CA ASN A 128 19.07 28.90 2.95
C ASN A 128 18.44 27.63 2.36
N THR A 129 19.30 26.78 1.84
CA THR A 129 18.91 25.50 1.23
C THR A 129 19.87 24.43 1.73
N GLY A 130 19.33 23.30 2.20
CA GLY A 130 20.12 22.13 2.55
C GLY A 130 21.02 22.25 3.78
N LYS A 131 20.74 23.17 4.72
CA LYS A 131 21.41 23.15 6.04
C LYS A 131 20.91 22.00 6.91
N LEU A 132 19.62 21.69 6.82
CA LEU A 132 19.04 20.44 7.31
C LEU A 132 18.63 19.59 6.10
N PRO A 133 18.79 18.25 6.17
CA PRO A 133 18.31 17.34 5.13
C PRO A 133 16.83 17.57 4.82
N ALA A 134 16.51 17.76 3.53
CA ALA A 134 15.16 18.03 3.04
C ALA A 134 14.38 19.19 3.72
N VAL A 135 15.06 20.15 4.35
CA VAL A 135 14.45 21.33 5.00
C VAL A 135 15.12 22.62 4.54
N ASP A 136 14.33 23.51 3.95
CA ASP A 136 14.80 24.80 3.44
C ASP A 136 14.16 25.97 4.21
N LEU A 137 14.93 27.03 4.47
CA LEU A 137 14.39 28.29 4.99
C LEU A 137 14.20 29.30 3.84
N ARG A 138 12.99 29.83 3.72
CA ARG A 138 12.63 30.93 2.82
C ARG A 138 12.49 32.22 3.63
N ALA A 139 13.48 33.10 3.54
CA ALA A 139 13.53 34.37 4.27
C ALA A 139 13.90 35.51 3.31
N ASN A 140 14.81 36.42 3.67
CA ASN A 140 15.26 37.48 2.77
C ASN A 140 15.84 36.88 1.47
N GLY A 141 15.53 37.50 0.33
CA GLY A 141 15.99 37.04 -0.98
C GLY A 141 15.19 35.88 -1.57
N ASN A 142 14.06 35.50 -0.97
CA ASN A 142 13.21 34.42 -1.49
C ASN A 142 11.74 34.85 -1.66
N TYR A 143 10.99 34.00 -2.35
CA TYR A 143 9.54 34.00 -2.38
C TYR A 143 9.04 32.55 -2.32
N ILE A 144 7.78 32.39 -1.93
CA ILE A 144 7.08 31.09 -1.91
C ILE A 144 5.80 31.17 -2.74
N VAL A 145 5.27 30.02 -3.16
CA VAL A 145 3.93 29.93 -3.74
C VAL A 145 2.93 29.65 -2.61
N ALA A 146 1.87 30.45 -2.54
CA ALA A 146 0.88 30.39 -1.47
C ALA A 146 -0.44 29.75 -1.92
N PRO A 147 -1.20 29.14 -0.99
CA PRO A 147 -2.57 28.69 -1.27
C PRO A 147 -3.49 29.84 -1.72
N PRO A 148 -4.54 29.60 -2.53
CA PRO A 148 -4.98 28.31 -3.06
C PRO A 148 -4.44 28.03 -4.48
N SER A 149 -3.20 28.43 -4.78
CA SER A 149 -2.59 28.31 -6.12
C SER A 149 -2.60 26.87 -6.66
N ILE A 150 -2.69 26.72 -7.98
CA ILE A 150 -2.57 25.44 -8.70
C ILE A 150 -1.37 25.52 -9.63
N ASP A 151 -0.48 24.54 -9.56
CA ASP A 151 0.73 24.51 -10.38
C ASP A 151 0.48 24.03 -11.83
N GLY A 152 1.53 24.07 -12.66
CA GLY A 152 1.43 23.65 -14.06
C GLY A 152 1.01 22.19 -14.23
N LEU A 153 1.31 21.33 -13.25
CA LEU A 153 0.92 19.92 -13.20
C LEU A 153 -0.45 19.69 -12.56
N LYS A 154 -1.25 20.75 -12.35
CA LYS A 154 -2.60 20.71 -11.77
C LYS A 154 -2.66 20.25 -10.30
N ARG A 155 -1.59 20.48 -9.55
CA ARG A 155 -1.50 20.16 -8.12
C ARG A 155 -1.70 21.42 -7.30
N GLN A 156 -2.43 21.30 -6.19
CA GLN A 156 -2.91 22.45 -5.44
C GLN A 156 -2.06 22.70 -4.19
N TYR A 157 -1.83 23.99 -3.89
CA TYR A 157 -1.37 24.45 -2.59
C TYR A 157 -2.60 24.71 -1.71
N GLN A 158 -2.62 24.13 -0.51
CA GLN A 158 -3.79 24.22 0.36
C GLN A 158 -3.37 24.48 1.81
N TRP A 159 -4.07 25.38 2.49
CA TRP A 159 -3.93 25.52 3.94
C TRP A 159 -4.39 24.24 4.63
N ILE A 160 -3.62 23.79 5.64
CA ILE A 160 -4.09 22.74 6.54
C ILE A 160 -5.31 23.28 7.28
N ASN A 161 -6.34 22.44 7.42
CA ASN A 161 -7.59 22.86 8.04
C ASN A 161 -7.35 23.43 9.45
N GLY A 162 -7.84 24.64 9.71
CA GLY A 162 -7.64 25.34 10.98
C GLY A 162 -6.31 26.07 11.14
N LEU A 163 -5.35 25.92 10.20
CA LEU A 163 -4.02 26.57 10.24
C LEU A 163 -3.81 27.52 9.05
N ASP A 164 -4.84 28.27 8.68
CA ASP A 164 -4.73 29.27 7.62
C ASP A 164 -4.18 30.60 8.13
N LEU A 165 -3.44 31.30 7.26
CA LEU A 165 -2.80 32.60 7.56
C LEU A 165 -3.80 33.75 7.78
N PHE A 166 -5.07 33.55 7.40
CA PHE A 166 -6.08 34.59 7.53
C PHE A 166 -6.74 34.57 8.92
N LYS A 167 -6.78 33.40 9.56
CA LYS A 167 -7.41 33.15 10.86
C LYS A 167 -6.43 32.97 12.02
N ASN A 168 -5.16 32.66 11.75
CA ASN A 168 -4.17 32.38 12.78
C ASN A 168 -3.01 33.38 12.74
N ASP A 169 -2.52 33.73 13.94
CA ASP A 169 -1.32 34.55 14.08
C ASP A 169 -0.06 33.74 13.78
N LEU A 170 0.97 34.43 13.28
CA LEU A 170 2.27 33.84 13.03
C LEU A 170 3.00 33.61 14.35
N THR A 171 3.46 32.38 14.58
CA THR A 171 4.39 32.08 15.65
C THR A 171 5.79 32.58 15.29
N VAL A 172 6.55 33.02 16.29
CA VAL A 172 7.94 33.48 16.09
C VAL A 172 8.83 32.29 15.73
N LEU A 173 9.74 32.46 14.77
CA LEU A 173 10.69 31.42 14.39
C LEU A 173 11.50 30.93 15.61
N PRO A 174 11.60 29.61 15.87
CA PRO A 174 12.29 29.09 17.06
C PRO A 174 13.74 29.54 17.15
N SER A 175 14.13 30.06 18.32
CA SER A 175 15.49 30.50 18.61
C SER A 175 16.52 29.39 18.41
N LEU A 176 16.18 28.14 18.73
CA LEU A 176 17.06 26.99 18.54
C LEU A 176 17.41 26.77 17.05
N TYR A 177 16.44 26.93 16.16
CA TYR A 177 16.69 26.87 14.73
C TYR A 177 17.57 28.04 14.27
N ILE A 178 17.33 29.25 14.77
CA ILE A 178 18.16 30.42 14.47
C ILE A 178 19.61 30.22 14.94
N SER A 179 19.82 29.69 16.14
CA SER A 179 21.15 29.35 16.66
C SER A 179 21.86 28.32 15.78
N PHE A 180 21.14 27.29 15.32
CA PHE A 180 21.66 26.31 14.36
C PHE A 180 22.06 26.97 13.02
N LEU A 181 21.26 27.92 12.54
CA LEU A 181 21.58 28.64 11.31
C LEU A 181 22.81 29.54 11.46
N ASN A 182 23.08 30.08 12.64
CA ASN A 182 24.21 30.97 12.90
C ASN A 182 25.51 30.21 13.28
N GLY A 183 25.39 29.02 13.89
CA GLY A 183 26.50 28.18 14.31
C GLY A 183 26.68 26.95 13.42
N GLY A 184 27.44 27.09 12.33
CA GLY A 184 27.87 25.94 11.54
C GLY A 184 28.84 25.04 12.32
N VAL A 185 28.63 23.72 12.19
CA VAL A 185 29.48 22.56 12.55
C VAL A 185 28.86 21.67 13.63
N LEU A 186 27.88 20.87 13.21
CA LEU A 186 27.70 19.48 13.65
C LEU A 186 27.33 18.67 12.41
N GLY A 187 28.26 17.83 11.94
CA GLY A 187 27.98 16.79 10.94
C GLY A 187 28.57 17.03 9.54
N GLY A 188 29.79 16.55 9.34
CA GLY A 188 30.39 16.33 8.02
C GLY A 188 31.55 15.36 8.14
N GLY A 189 31.26 14.05 7.99
CA GLY A 189 32.26 13.00 8.11
C GLY A 189 33.25 12.95 6.94
N MET A 190 34.44 12.41 7.18
CA MET A 190 35.31 11.90 6.12
C MET A 190 35.95 10.60 6.58
N TRP A 191 35.86 9.60 5.70
CA TRP A 191 36.30 8.21 5.88
C TRP A 191 37.81 8.11 6.17
N SER A 192 38.18 7.29 7.16
CA SER A 192 39.47 6.62 7.16
C SER A 192 39.31 5.17 7.66
N ASN A 193 39.72 4.23 6.81
CA ASN A 193 39.83 2.81 7.15
C ASN A 193 41.10 2.61 7.97
N THR A 194 41.00 2.54 9.29
CA THR A 194 42.05 1.95 10.14
C THR A 194 41.40 1.43 11.44
N PRO A 195 41.72 0.21 11.92
CA PRO A 195 41.07 -0.32 13.12
C PRO A 195 41.52 0.50 14.33
N PRO A 196 40.64 0.83 15.30
CA PRO A 196 41.04 1.62 16.44
C PRO A 196 41.86 0.74 17.41
N GLU A 197 43.12 1.11 17.59
CA GLU A 197 43.83 0.85 18.84
C GLU A 197 43.13 1.60 19.98
N PRO A 198 43.13 1.07 21.22
CA PRO A 198 42.47 1.69 22.34
C PRO A 198 43.27 2.91 22.81
N GLN A 199 42.78 4.12 22.55
CA GLN A 199 43.37 5.35 23.11
C GLN A 199 42.56 5.91 24.28
N THR A 200 43.28 5.94 25.40
CA THR A 200 43.28 6.87 26.54
C THR A 200 42.35 8.08 26.45
N THR A 201 41.60 8.28 27.54
CA THR A 201 40.72 9.42 27.84
C THR A 201 41.35 10.77 27.49
N THR A 202 40.96 11.33 26.35
CA THR A 202 41.22 12.73 26.00
C THR A 202 40.10 13.60 26.57
N ILE A 203 40.50 14.54 27.40
CA ILE A 203 39.70 15.63 27.97
C ILE A 203 38.99 16.35 26.82
N THR A 204 37.66 16.25 26.75
CA THR A 204 36.82 17.03 25.84
C THR A 204 36.90 18.51 26.21
N THR A 205 37.52 19.32 25.36
CA THR A 205 37.32 20.77 25.35
C THR A 205 35.93 21.08 24.80
N ASN A 206 34.95 20.99 25.68
CA ASN A 206 33.72 21.78 25.69
C ASN A 206 33.27 21.69 27.14
N ASN A 207 33.45 22.75 27.93
CA ASN A 207 32.72 22.89 29.16
C ASN A 207 31.23 22.96 28.77
N HIS A 208 30.54 21.82 28.77
CA HIS A 208 29.09 21.77 28.74
C HIS A 208 28.59 22.09 30.15
N THR A 209 28.74 23.34 30.56
CA THR A 209 28.20 23.84 31.82
C THR A 209 26.68 23.88 31.69
N MET A 210 26.02 22.89 32.31
CA MET A 210 24.56 22.88 32.42
C MET A 210 24.09 24.03 33.32
N PHE A 211 22.91 24.57 33.03
CA PHE A 211 22.23 25.58 33.84
C PHE A 211 22.86 26.98 33.83
N GLU A 212 23.50 27.35 32.73
CA GLU A 212 23.93 28.72 32.43
C GLU A 212 22.79 29.60 31.86
N ASP A 213 22.98 30.92 31.94
CA ASP A 213 22.02 31.92 31.46
C ASP A 213 21.66 31.68 29.98
N GLY A 214 20.36 31.65 29.68
CA GLY A 214 19.83 31.33 28.35
C GLY A 214 19.64 29.84 28.04
N ARG A 215 20.14 28.91 28.88
CA ARG A 215 19.97 27.45 28.69
C ARG A 215 19.14 26.76 29.77
N ARG A 216 18.99 27.39 30.94
CA ARG A 216 18.31 26.84 32.14
C ARG A 216 16.95 26.20 31.84
N ASP A 217 16.10 26.85 31.05
CA ASP A 217 14.77 26.34 30.74
C ASP A 217 14.79 25.02 29.92
N ASN A 218 15.74 24.91 29.00
CA ASN A 218 15.93 23.72 28.16
C ASN A 218 16.62 22.59 28.94
N ASP A 219 17.64 22.91 29.73
CA ASP A 219 18.35 21.94 30.57
C ASP A 219 17.42 21.39 31.67
N LEU A 220 16.52 22.21 32.22
CA LEU A 220 15.47 21.79 33.17
C LEU A 220 14.46 20.86 32.51
N PHE A 221 14.03 21.15 31.28
CA PHE A 221 13.18 20.25 30.51
C PHE A 221 13.88 18.91 30.20
N HIS A 222 15.13 18.95 29.74
CA HIS A 222 15.92 17.76 29.45
C HIS A 222 16.05 16.87 30.70
N THR A 223 16.34 17.48 31.85
CA THR A 223 16.42 16.78 33.14
C THR A 223 15.08 16.11 33.49
N ALA A 224 13.96 16.83 33.34
CA ALA A 224 12.62 16.26 33.56
C ALA A 224 12.36 15.05 32.64
N ASN A 225 12.74 15.14 31.37
CA ASN A 225 12.58 14.07 30.39
C ASN A 225 13.39 12.82 30.74
N CYS A 226 14.64 12.98 31.19
CA CYS A 226 15.47 11.87 31.66
C CYS A 226 14.88 11.18 32.89
N LEU A 227 14.34 11.94 33.83
CA LEU A 227 13.75 11.39 35.06
C LEU A 227 12.42 10.67 34.80
N VAL A 228 11.59 11.19 33.89
CA VAL A 228 10.37 10.50 33.42
C VAL A 228 10.74 9.18 32.75
N LYS A 229 11.73 9.17 31.86
CA LYS A 229 12.24 7.94 31.22
C LYS A 229 12.82 6.94 32.22
N GLY A 230 13.43 7.44 33.29
CA GLY A 230 13.92 6.64 34.41
C GLY A 230 12.81 6.03 35.29
N GLY A 231 11.53 6.37 35.06
CA GLY A 231 10.40 5.86 35.83
C GLY A 231 10.22 6.53 37.20
N MET A 232 10.80 7.71 37.42
CA MET A 232 10.68 8.43 38.68
C MET A 232 9.25 8.96 38.87
N LEU A 233 8.69 8.84 40.08
CA LEU A 233 7.36 9.36 40.39
C LEU A 233 7.34 10.90 40.29
N GLN A 234 6.20 11.47 39.84
CA GLN A 234 6.05 12.89 39.56
C GLN A 234 6.50 13.82 40.69
N HIS A 235 6.19 13.46 41.95
CA HIS A 235 6.62 14.23 43.12
C HIS A 235 8.15 14.22 43.31
N GLY A 236 8.82 13.13 42.98
CA GLY A 236 10.26 13.00 43.05
C GLY A 236 10.95 13.83 41.96
N ILE A 237 10.38 13.84 40.75
CA ILE A 237 10.86 14.70 39.65
C ILE A 237 10.75 16.18 40.06
N PHE A 238 9.62 16.57 40.66
CA PHE A 238 9.40 17.92 41.15
C PHE A 238 10.49 18.34 42.15
N GLN A 239 10.78 17.50 43.14
CA GLN A 239 11.82 17.79 44.14
C GLN A 239 13.20 17.97 43.51
N VAL A 240 13.56 17.14 42.52
CA VAL A 240 14.85 17.26 41.83
C VAL A 240 14.95 18.58 41.07
N LEU A 241 13.92 18.92 40.29
CA LEU A 241 13.90 20.16 39.50
C LEU A 241 13.86 21.41 40.40
N GLU A 242 13.12 21.37 41.52
CA GLU A 242 13.07 22.44 42.51
C GLU A 242 14.46 22.71 43.13
N ARG A 243 15.17 21.65 43.53
CA ARG A 243 16.52 21.77 44.11
C ARG A 243 17.54 22.30 43.10
N LEU A 244 17.39 21.93 41.83
CA LEU A 244 18.21 22.47 40.74
C LEU A 244 17.98 23.97 40.58
N ILE A 245 16.72 24.43 40.51
CA ILE A 245 16.40 25.86 40.37
C ILE A 245 16.96 26.69 41.52
N ILE A 246 16.80 26.21 42.75
CA ILE A 246 17.35 26.87 43.95
C ILE A 246 18.89 26.94 43.89
N SER A 247 19.54 25.92 43.34
CA SER A 247 21.02 25.82 43.33
C SER A 247 21.70 26.93 42.52
N TRP A 248 21.05 27.51 41.51
CA TRP A 248 21.58 28.63 40.72
C TRP A 248 20.98 30.00 41.12
N GLY A 249 20.30 30.08 42.26
CA GLY A 249 19.86 31.34 42.87
C GLY A 249 18.55 31.91 42.34
N GLU A 250 17.76 31.14 41.61
CA GLU A 250 16.46 31.55 41.08
C GLU A 250 15.32 31.05 41.99
N ASN A 251 14.25 31.84 42.12
CA ASN A 251 13.09 31.43 42.91
C ASN A 251 12.33 30.31 42.19
N SER A 252 12.15 29.18 42.85
CA SER A 252 11.39 28.06 42.30
C SER A 252 9.91 28.43 42.15
N ASP A 253 9.43 28.60 40.91
CA ASP A 253 8.00 28.67 40.60
C ASP A 253 7.44 27.25 40.42
N PRO A 254 6.55 26.78 41.32
CA PRO A 254 5.92 25.47 41.20
C PRO A 254 5.15 25.28 39.88
N LYS A 255 4.63 26.36 39.28
CA LYS A 255 3.88 26.31 38.02
C LYS A 255 4.81 26.02 36.83
N TRP A 256 5.99 26.64 36.81
CA TRP A 256 7.02 26.39 35.81
C TRP A 256 7.52 24.94 35.86
N ILE A 257 7.88 24.43 37.04
CA ILE A 257 8.31 23.03 37.26
C ILE A 257 7.24 22.04 36.81
N ASN A 258 6.00 22.24 37.27
CA ASN A 258 4.89 21.37 36.89
C ASN A 258 4.62 21.39 35.38
N THR A 259 4.82 22.53 34.72
CA THR A 259 4.71 22.63 33.25
C THR A 259 5.76 21.76 32.56
N LYS A 260 7.03 21.79 33.01
CA LYS A 260 8.09 20.94 32.45
C LYS A 260 7.84 19.46 32.66
N ILE A 261 7.37 19.07 33.84
CA ILE A 261 7.04 17.66 34.14
C ILE A 261 5.86 17.20 33.28
N LYS A 262 4.80 18.02 33.15
CA LYS A 262 3.67 17.72 32.26
C LYS A 262 4.12 17.59 30.81
N SER A 263 4.98 18.48 30.32
CA SER A 263 5.53 18.39 28.97
C SER A 263 6.37 17.13 28.76
N ALA A 264 7.15 16.69 29.75
CA ALA A 264 7.95 15.47 29.67
C ALA A 264 7.07 14.20 29.68
N LEU A 265 6.06 14.15 30.55
CA LEU A 265 5.08 13.05 30.61
C LEU A 265 4.28 12.94 29.30
N LEU A 266 3.74 14.06 28.82
CA LEU A 266 2.98 14.13 27.57
C LEU A 266 3.83 13.67 26.37
N ARG A 267 5.12 14.02 26.31
CA ARG A 267 6.05 13.57 25.26
C ARG A 267 6.34 12.07 25.32
N SER A 268 6.46 11.50 26.52
CA SER A 268 6.61 10.05 26.68
C SER A 268 5.36 9.29 26.22
N GLU A 269 4.17 9.79 26.58
CA GLU A 269 2.90 9.18 26.17
C GLU A 269 2.64 9.32 24.66
N LEU A 270 2.94 10.47 24.06
CA LEU A 270 2.75 10.70 22.62
C LEU A 270 3.65 9.80 21.78
N ARG A 271 4.91 9.61 22.19
CA ARG A 271 5.84 8.69 21.50
C ARG A 271 5.35 7.25 21.56
N GLU A 272 4.81 6.80 22.69
CA GLU A 272 4.22 5.46 22.82
C GLU A 272 2.93 5.30 21.98
N ARG A 273 2.08 6.33 21.92
CA ARG A 273 0.84 6.30 21.10
C ARG A 273 1.13 6.30 19.61
N ASN A 274 2.08 7.13 19.15
CA ASN A 274 2.46 7.18 17.74
C ASN A 274 3.05 5.84 17.29
N LEU A 275 3.94 5.26 18.08
CA LEU A 275 4.50 3.95 17.76
C LEU A 275 3.46 2.82 17.80
N ALA A 276 2.50 2.87 18.73
CA ALA A 276 1.42 1.90 18.75
C ALA A 276 0.52 2.00 17.50
N ALA A 277 0.28 3.21 16.99
CA ALA A 277 -0.46 3.44 15.76
C ALA A 277 0.32 2.91 14.53
N GLU A 278 1.62 3.17 14.45
CA GLU A 278 2.49 2.65 13.39
C GLU A 278 2.55 1.12 13.39
N VAL A 279 2.67 0.50 14.56
CA VAL A 279 2.63 -0.96 14.71
C VAL A 279 1.28 -1.51 14.24
N ARG A 280 0.17 -0.84 14.58
CA ARG A 280 -1.17 -1.24 14.11
C ARG A 280 -1.27 -1.15 12.60
N GLU A 281 -0.83 -0.05 12.00
CA GLU A 281 -0.84 0.13 10.54
C GLU A 281 -0.02 -0.94 9.83
N TRP A 282 1.21 -1.18 10.31
CA TRP A 282 2.08 -2.23 9.78
C TRP A 282 1.41 -3.62 9.85
N VAL A 283 0.79 -3.95 10.98
CA VAL A 283 0.04 -5.21 11.17
C VAL A 283 -1.13 -5.31 10.19
N MET A 284 -1.89 -4.24 9.99
CA MET A 284 -3.06 -4.25 9.10
C MET A 284 -2.68 -4.45 7.63
N THR A 285 -1.49 -4.00 7.22
CA THR A 285 -0.95 -4.19 5.86
C THR A 285 -0.23 -5.53 5.65
N THR A 286 0.07 -6.26 6.73
CA THR A 286 0.80 -7.52 6.66
C THR A 286 -0.15 -8.70 6.50
N THR A 287 0.15 -9.60 5.55
CA THR A 287 -0.62 -10.83 5.33
C THR A 287 0.15 -12.06 5.83
N GLY A 288 -0.54 -13.00 6.47
CA GLY A 288 0.06 -14.24 6.96
C GLY A 288 0.53 -14.15 8.42
N HIS A 289 1.67 -14.77 8.73
CA HIS A 289 2.27 -14.76 10.06
C HIS A 289 3.60 -14.01 10.06
N PHE A 290 3.93 -13.38 11.17
CA PHE A 290 5.16 -12.59 11.34
C PHE A 290 5.74 -12.79 12.74
N LEU A 291 7.01 -12.39 12.90
CA LEU A 291 7.69 -12.35 14.19
C LEU A 291 7.78 -10.93 14.72
N THR A 292 7.88 -10.82 16.04
CA THR A 292 8.14 -9.55 16.74
C THR A 292 9.41 -8.86 16.21
N THR A 293 10.41 -9.63 15.79
CA THR A 293 11.65 -9.12 15.20
C THR A 293 11.47 -8.47 13.85
N ASP A 294 10.46 -8.90 13.07
CA ASP A 294 10.17 -8.34 11.76
C ASP A 294 9.61 -6.92 11.94
N VAL A 295 8.71 -6.74 12.91
CA VAL A 295 8.19 -5.42 13.31
C VAL A 295 9.32 -4.48 13.73
N HIS A 296 10.27 -4.96 14.54
CA HIS A 296 11.40 -4.13 14.99
C HIS A 296 12.30 -3.72 13.83
N LYS A 297 12.52 -4.62 12.86
CA LYS A 297 13.37 -4.34 11.71
C LYS A 297 12.70 -3.36 10.75
N ASP A 298 11.44 -3.60 10.42
CA ASP A 298 10.73 -2.85 9.39
C ASP A 298 10.34 -1.44 9.86
N LEU A 299 10.10 -1.27 11.16
CA LEU A 299 9.89 0.04 11.79
C LEU A 299 11.21 0.69 12.28
N ASN A 300 12.37 0.15 11.90
CA ASN A 300 13.71 0.65 12.27
C ASN A 300 13.89 0.89 13.79
N LEU A 301 13.30 0.03 14.63
CA LEU A 301 13.38 0.13 16.08
C LEU A 301 14.73 -0.42 16.54
N THR A 302 15.66 0.47 16.85
CA THR A 302 17.04 0.11 17.25
C THR A 302 17.23 0.06 18.76
N THR A 303 16.56 0.94 19.50
CA THR A 303 16.73 1.14 20.94
C THR A 303 15.75 0.30 21.78
N LYS A 304 16.04 0.15 23.09
CA LYS A 304 15.28 -0.74 24.00
C LYS A 304 13.83 -0.27 24.21
N ASP A 305 13.61 1.05 24.31
CA ASP A 305 12.30 1.60 24.67
C ASP A 305 11.27 1.48 23.54
N PRO A 306 11.58 1.83 22.27
CA PRO A 306 10.67 1.60 21.15
C PRO A 306 10.37 0.12 20.93
N LYS A 307 11.37 -0.77 21.08
CA LYS A 307 11.13 -2.22 21.01
C LYS A 307 10.14 -2.69 22.07
N LYS A 308 10.23 -2.17 23.30
CA LYS A 308 9.30 -2.49 24.38
C LYS A 308 7.90 -1.95 24.09
N ALA A 309 7.78 -0.71 23.62
CA ALA A 309 6.50 -0.10 23.28
C ALA A 309 5.82 -0.82 22.09
N ALA A 310 6.57 -1.22 21.06
CA ALA A 310 6.05 -2.04 19.98
C ALA A 310 5.54 -3.40 20.45
N ASN A 311 6.24 -4.06 21.37
CA ASN A 311 5.77 -5.32 21.96
C ASN A 311 4.46 -5.13 22.74
N MET A 312 4.32 -4.02 23.48
CA MET A 312 3.08 -3.70 24.19
C MET A 312 1.92 -3.41 23.23
N ALA A 313 2.19 -2.75 22.10
CA ALA A 313 1.19 -2.53 21.06
C ALA A 313 0.70 -3.85 20.45
N LEU A 314 1.60 -4.79 20.15
CA LEU A 314 1.24 -6.12 19.66
C LEU A 314 0.38 -6.90 20.66
N LEU A 315 0.68 -6.82 21.97
CA LEU A 315 -0.14 -7.45 23.01
C LEU A 315 -1.56 -6.87 23.07
N ARG A 316 -1.69 -5.54 22.97
CA ARG A 316 -3.02 -4.88 22.92
C ARG A 316 -3.84 -5.33 21.72
N LEU A 317 -3.21 -5.49 20.56
CA LEU A 317 -3.89 -5.99 19.36
C LEU A 317 -4.37 -7.45 19.50
N ILE A 318 -3.75 -8.25 20.37
CA ILE A 318 -4.25 -9.59 20.72
C ILE A 318 -5.48 -9.46 21.62
N ASP A 319 -5.42 -8.60 22.65
CA ASP A 319 -6.56 -8.37 23.56
C ASP A 319 -7.78 -7.81 22.80
N GLU A 320 -7.56 -7.02 21.76
CA GLU A 320 -8.59 -6.50 20.85
C GLU A 320 -9.09 -7.51 19.81
N GLY A 321 -8.50 -8.71 19.75
CA GLY A 321 -8.90 -9.77 18.80
C GLY A 321 -8.46 -9.54 17.35
N VAL A 322 -7.58 -8.57 17.08
CA VAL A 322 -7.01 -8.30 15.74
C VAL A 322 -5.88 -9.28 15.41
N LEU A 323 -5.14 -9.72 16.42
CA LEU A 323 -4.04 -10.67 16.31
C LEU A 323 -4.27 -11.90 17.18
N GLU A 324 -3.67 -13.02 16.80
CA GLU A 324 -3.53 -14.20 17.67
C GLU A 324 -2.12 -14.78 17.59
N LYS A 325 -1.74 -15.56 18.60
CA LYS A 325 -0.45 -16.28 18.61
C LYS A 325 -0.47 -17.38 17.56
N TYR A 326 0.62 -17.50 16.79
CA TYR A 326 0.74 -18.49 15.72
C TYR A 326 1.89 -19.46 16.00
N GLY A 327 1.57 -20.74 16.14
CA GLY A 327 2.56 -21.80 16.44
C GLY A 327 3.16 -21.73 17.86
N GLU A 328 4.25 -22.48 18.08
CA GLU A 328 4.92 -22.58 19.39
C GLU A 328 6.06 -21.56 19.58
N ARG A 329 6.48 -20.90 18.50
CA ARG A 329 7.61 -19.97 18.53
C ARG A 329 7.21 -18.67 19.25
N ARG A 330 7.95 -18.33 20.31
CA ARG A 330 7.73 -17.08 21.06
C ARG A 330 7.81 -15.87 20.12
N GLY A 331 6.81 -14.99 20.24
CA GLY A 331 6.74 -13.74 19.49
C GLY A 331 6.28 -13.91 18.04
N SER A 332 5.66 -15.04 17.70
CA SER A 332 5.02 -15.27 16.40
C SER A 332 3.52 -15.03 16.49
N TYR A 333 3.01 -14.22 15.55
CA TYR A 333 1.62 -13.78 15.50
C TYR A 333 1.06 -13.93 14.09
N ARG A 334 -0.26 -14.11 13.98
CA ARG A 334 -1.01 -13.94 12.72
C ARG A 334 -2.16 -12.97 12.92
N ARG A 335 -2.56 -12.30 11.85
CA ARG A 335 -3.78 -11.47 11.82
C ARG A 335 -5.03 -12.37 11.80
N VAL A 336 -6.02 -12.02 12.61
CA VAL A 336 -7.35 -12.65 12.59
C VAL A 336 -8.16 -12.00 11.47
N GLU A 337 -8.65 -12.81 10.53
CA GLU A 337 -9.57 -12.36 9.48
C GLU A 337 -11.00 -12.53 10.03
N GLN A 338 -11.73 -11.42 10.17
CA GLN A 338 -13.15 -11.42 10.51
C GLN A 338 -13.93 -11.35 9.19
N ASP A 339 -14.18 -12.51 8.59
CA ASP A 339 -14.99 -12.61 7.37
C ASP A 339 -16.45 -12.89 7.77
N ASP A 340 -17.24 -11.83 7.99
CA ASP A 340 -18.71 -11.95 8.11
C ASP A 340 -19.36 -12.43 6.79
N ASP A 341 -18.64 -12.33 5.66
CA ASP A 341 -19.07 -12.78 4.33
C ASP A 341 -18.92 -14.30 4.12
N ASP A 342 -18.35 -15.04 5.08
CA ASP A 342 -18.19 -16.51 5.02
C ASP A 342 -19.38 -17.28 5.62
N LEU A 343 -20.45 -16.59 6.03
CA LEU A 343 -21.67 -17.23 6.51
C LEU A 343 -22.31 -18.07 5.39
N MET A 344 -22.31 -19.39 5.57
CA MET A 344 -23.04 -20.28 4.66
C MET A 344 -24.53 -19.97 4.72
N GLY A 345 -25.13 -19.75 3.56
CA GLY A 345 -26.56 -19.62 3.42
C GLY A 345 -27.30 -20.87 3.93
N PHE A 346 -28.40 -20.64 4.64
CA PHE A 346 -29.22 -21.70 5.24
C PHE A 346 -30.32 -22.19 4.28
N ILE A 347 -31.18 -23.08 4.78
CA ILE A 347 -32.19 -23.88 4.06
C ILE A 347 -33.08 -23.06 3.10
N GLU A 348 -33.32 -21.78 3.38
CA GLU A 348 -34.20 -20.90 2.60
C GLU A 348 -33.59 -20.40 1.29
N ASN A 349 -32.29 -20.59 1.07
CA ASN A 349 -31.64 -20.10 -0.15
C ASN A 349 -32.07 -20.89 -1.40
N PRO A 350 -32.35 -20.21 -2.53
CA PRO A 350 -32.73 -20.89 -3.76
C PRO A 350 -31.59 -21.78 -4.27
N ILE A 351 -31.88 -23.05 -4.50
CA ILE A 351 -30.92 -24.01 -5.08
C ILE A 351 -30.73 -23.68 -6.56
N TYR A 352 -29.59 -23.10 -6.91
CA TYR A 352 -29.25 -22.75 -8.29
C TYR A 352 -28.28 -23.77 -8.91
N GLU A 353 -28.81 -24.68 -9.75
CA GLU A 353 -27.97 -25.55 -10.59
C GLU A 353 -27.28 -24.71 -11.67
N TYR A 354 -25.97 -24.86 -11.84
CA TYR A 354 -25.22 -24.20 -12.89
C TYR A 354 -25.60 -24.78 -14.26
N PRO A 355 -26.23 -24.03 -15.17
CA PRO A 355 -26.71 -24.56 -16.44
C PRO A 355 -25.56 -24.67 -17.45
N VAL A 356 -24.89 -25.83 -17.46
CA VAL A 356 -23.84 -26.17 -18.43
C VAL A 356 -24.27 -27.37 -19.27
N ARG A 357 -24.04 -27.29 -20.58
CA ARG A 357 -24.22 -28.40 -21.52
C ARG A 357 -22.95 -29.23 -21.57
N LEU A 358 -23.07 -30.54 -21.35
CA LEU A 358 -21.95 -31.47 -21.35
C LEU A 358 -22.13 -32.54 -22.45
N PRO A 359 -21.04 -33.02 -23.07
CA PRO A 359 -21.09 -34.11 -24.03
C PRO A 359 -21.77 -35.36 -23.46
N PHE A 360 -22.37 -36.16 -24.35
CA PHE A 360 -22.92 -37.49 -24.05
C PHE A 360 -24.00 -37.54 -22.97
N GLY A 361 -24.68 -36.42 -22.72
CA GLY A 361 -25.79 -36.33 -21.77
C GLY A 361 -25.35 -36.32 -20.30
N LEU A 362 -24.07 -36.04 -20.00
CA LEU A 362 -23.57 -35.97 -18.62
C LEU A 362 -24.35 -35.00 -17.72
N ASN A 363 -24.89 -33.91 -18.30
CA ASN A 363 -25.74 -32.94 -17.61
C ASN A 363 -27.12 -33.51 -17.19
N THR A 364 -27.51 -34.67 -17.73
CA THR A 364 -28.72 -35.40 -17.30
C THR A 364 -28.43 -36.36 -16.16
N LEU A 365 -27.16 -36.77 -15.98
CA LEU A 365 -26.74 -37.72 -14.94
C LEU A 365 -26.34 -37.02 -13.64
N CYS A 366 -25.74 -35.83 -13.71
CA CYS A 366 -25.24 -35.11 -12.53
C CYS A 366 -25.59 -33.62 -12.55
N LYS A 367 -25.68 -33.02 -11.35
CA LYS A 367 -25.87 -31.58 -11.13
C LYS A 367 -24.52 -30.92 -10.89
N LEU A 368 -24.32 -29.77 -11.51
CA LEU A 368 -23.20 -28.89 -11.22
C LEU A 368 -23.73 -27.61 -10.58
N TYR A 369 -22.94 -27.00 -9.71
CA TYR A 369 -23.25 -25.79 -8.99
C TYR A 369 -22.15 -24.75 -9.24
N PRO A 370 -22.42 -23.44 -9.04
CA PRO A 370 -21.37 -22.44 -8.98
C PRO A 370 -20.24 -22.87 -8.04
N LYS A 371 -19.01 -22.42 -8.31
CA LYS A 371 -17.78 -22.78 -7.58
C LYS A 371 -17.31 -24.24 -7.77
N ASN A 372 -18.03 -25.07 -8.52
CA ASN A 372 -17.60 -26.43 -8.80
C ASN A 372 -16.38 -26.49 -9.74
N ILE A 373 -15.47 -27.41 -9.42
CA ILE A 373 -14.37 -27.83 -10.27
C ILE A 373 -14.64 -29.24 -10.81
N ILE A 374 -14.43 -29.41 -12.12
CA ILE A 374 -14.59 -30.66 -12.85
C ILE A 374 -13.22 -31.08 -13.38
N ILE A 375 -12.85 -32.34 -13.17
CA ILE A 375 -11.57 -32.88 -13.62
C ILE A 375 -11.79 -33.84 -14.79
N VAL A 376 -11.02 -33.65 -15.85
CA VAL A 376 -10.97 -34.54 -17.02
C VAL A 376 -9.57 -35.14 -17.10
N ALA A 377 -9.39 -36.28 -16.44
CA ALA A 377 -8.12 -37.00 -16.42
C ALA A 377 -8.02 -37.94 -17.62
N GLY A 378 -6.87 -38.02 -18.27
CA GLY A 378 -6.73 -38.91 -19.44
C GLY A 378 -5.30 -39.15 -19.87
N SER A 379 -5.05 -40.30 -20.50
CA SER A 379 -3.73 -40.62 -21.05
C SER A 379 -3.39 -39.71 -22.24
N LYS A 380 -2.13 -39.74 -22.69
CA LYS A 380 -1.71 -38.93 -23.86
C LYS A 380 -2.50 -39.42 -25.08
N GLY A 381 -3.10 -38.50 -25.83
CA GLY A 381 -3.92 -38.84 -26.99
C GLY A 381 -5.32 -39.42 -26.69
N ALA A 382 -5.77 -39.46 -25.43
CA ALA A 382 -7.10 -39.99 -25.09
C ALA A 382 -8.28 -39.06 -25.47
N GLY A 383 -8.00 -37.89 -26.05
CA GLY A 383 -9.04 -36.95 -26.50
C GLY A 383 -9.50 -35.92 -25.48
N LYS A 384 -8.71 -35.62 -24.44
CA LYS A 384 -9.04 -34.59 -23.43
C LYS A 384 -9.38 -33.23 -24.06
N THR A 385 -8.48 -32.72 -24.90
CA THR A 385 -8.67 -31.47 -25.65
C THR A 385 -9.93 -31.48 -26.49
N ALA A 386 -10.18 -32.57 -27.22
CA ALA A 386 -11.40 -32.71 -28.03
C ALA A 386 -12.66 -32.68 -27.13
N PHE A 387 -12.64 -33.35 -25.99
CA PHE A 387 -13.74 -33.30 -25.03
C PHE A 387 -14.00 -31.88 -24.51
N LEU A 388 -12.94 -31.16 -24.12
CA LEU A 388 -13.02 -29.78 -23.64
C LEU A 388 -13.51 -28.80 -24.72
N LEU A 389 -13.02 -28.92 -25.96
CA LEU A 389 -13.50 -28.11 -27.09
C LEU A 389 -14.98 -28.37 -27.42
N ASN A 390 -15.48 -29.59 -27.26
CA ASN A 390 -16.91 -29.87 -27.40
C ASN A 390 -17.72 -29.19 -26.30
N ILE A 391 -17.22 -29.13 -25.04
CA ILE A 391 -17.87 -28.34 -23.98
C ILE A 391 -17.93 -26.86 -24.37
N VAL A 392 -16.84 -26.28 -24.88
CA VAL A 392 -16.83 -24.89 -25.35
C VAL A 392 -17.90 -24.70 -26.42
N LYS A 393 -17.90 -25.53 -27.47
CA LYS A 393 -18.82 -25.41 -28.60
C LYS A 393 -20.29 -25.49 -28.19
N MET A 394 -20.62 -26.33 -27.22
CA MET A 394 -22.00 -26.50 -26.75
C MET A 394 -22.51 -25.31 -25.93
N ASN A 395 -21.63 -24.44 -25.40
CA ASN A 395 -21.98 -23.38 -24.46
C ASN A 395 -21.64 -21.96 -24.93
N GLU A 396 -20.73 -21.77 -25.89
CA GLU A 396 -20.22 -20.45 -26.33
C GLU A 396 -21.29 -19.47 -26.83
N THR A 397 -22.48 -19.95 -27.22
CA THR A 397 -23.57 -19.09 -27.71
C THR A 397 -24.39 -18.45 -26.59
N GLU A 398 -24.40 -19.07 -25.42
CA GLU A 398 -25.23 -18.68 -24.27
C GLU A 398 -24.41 -18.29 -23.05
N ARG A 399 -23.10 -18.54 -23.07
CA ARG A 399 -22.19 -18.36 -21.93
C ARG A 399 -20.86 -17.78 -22.37
N ASP A 400 -20.31 -16.96 -21.49
CA ASP A 400 -18.93 -16.53 -21.59
C ASP A 400 -18.00 -17.70 -21.22
N VAL A 401 -17.18 -18.10 -22.18
CA VAL A 401 -16.20 -19.18 -22.01
C VAL A 401 -14.78 -18.62 -22.11
N VAL A 402 -13.92 -19.01 -21.18
CA VAL A 402 -12.50 -18.67 -21.17
C VAL A 402 -11.69 -19.95 -21.26
N TYR A 403 -10.91 -20.10 -22.34
CA TYR A 403 -10.06 -21.24 -22.60
C TYR A 403 -8.59 -20.90 -22.35
N LEU A 404 -7.94 -21.61 -21.44
CA LEU A 404 -6.53 -21.47 -21.11
C LEU A 404 -5.78 -22.68 -21.66
N ASN A 405 -5.04 -22.46 -22.75
CA ASN A 405 -4.29 -23.48 -23.47
C ASN A 405 -2.80 -23.47 -23.05
N SER A 406 -2.25 -24.60 -22.65
CA SER A 406 -0.85 -24.75 -22.24
C SER A 406 0.01 -25.57 -23.20
N GLU A 407 -0.57 -26.24 -24.20
CA GLU A 407 0.18 -27.19 -25.04
C GLU A 407 0.21 -26.75 -26.50
N MET A 408 -0.95 -26.43 -27.07
CA MET A 408 -1.09 -26.31 -28.51
C MET A 408 -0.58 -24.97 -29.02
N GLY A 409 0.22 -25.00 -30.09
CA GLY A 409 0.59 -23.82 -30.87
C GLY A 409 -0.59 -23.26 -31.67
N ASP A 410 -0.41 -22.09 -32.28
CA ASP A 410 -1.50 -21.40 -32.99
C ASP A 410 -1.99 -22.18 -34.22
N GLU A 411 -1.09 -22.90 -34.91
CA GLU A 411 -1.43 -23.71 -36.08
C GLU A 411 -2.30 -24.91 -35.71
N GLU A 412 -1.89 -25.69 -34.70
CA GLU A 412 -2.67 -26.83 -34.20
C GLU A 412 -4.02 -26.36 -33.63
N TRP A 413 -4.02 -25.26 -32.88
CA TRP A 413 -5.24 -24.64 -32.36
C TRP A 413 -6.21 -24.28 -33.49
N THR A 414 -5.71 -23.62 -34.54
CA THR A 414 -6.51 -23.21 -35.70
C THR A 414 -7.06 -24.41 -36.47
N ASP A 415 -6.24 -25.43 -36.69
CA ASP A 415 -6.64 -26.66 -37.37
C ASP A 415 -7.76 -27.39 -36.61
N ARG A 416 -7.63 -27.52 -35.29
CA ARG A 416 -8.68 -28.11 -34.43
C ARG A 416 -9.99 -27.33 -34.48
N LEU A 417 -9.93 -26.00 -34.42
CA LEU A 417 -11.14 -25.17 -34.55
C LEU A 417 -11.80 -25.32 -35.92
N LYS A 418 -11.04 -25.36 -37.01
CA LYS A 418 -11.62 -25.63 -38.34
C LYS A 418 -12.31 -27.00 -38.39
N LYS A 419 -11.70 -28.03 -37.80
CA LYS A 419 -12.28 -29.38 -37.71
C LYS A 419 -13.51 -29.46 -36.81
N MET A 420 -13.61 -28.57 -35.82
CA MET A 420 -14.82 -28.35 -35.02
C MET A 420 -15.95 -27.63 -35.78
N GLY A 421 -15.69 -27.16 -37.01
CA GLY A 421 -16.67 -26.51 -37.88
C GLY A 421 -16.68 -24.97 -37.81
N TYR A 422 -15.68 -24.33 -37.19
CA TYR A 422 -15.55 -22.88 -37.23
C TYR A 422 -14.99 -22.44 -38.59
N GLN A 423 -15.61 -21.44 -39.23
CA GLN A 423 -15.23 -20.97 -40.56
C GLN A 423 -14.37 -19.71 -40.49
N GLY A 424 -14.47 -18.93 -39.40
CA GLY A 424 -13.55 -17.82 -39.14
C GLY A 424 -13.72 -17.20 -37.74
N ASN A 425 -12.93 -16.16 -37.45
CA ASN A 425 -12.89 -15.52 -36.13
C ASN A 425 -14.24 -14.92 -35.70
N LYS A 426 -15.13 -14.58 -36.63
CA LYS A 426 -16.47 -14.06 -36.34
C LYS A 426 -17.41 -15.12 -35.72
N ASP A 427 -17.11 -16.40 -35.94
CA ASP A 427 -17.90 -17.51 -35.39
C ASP A 427 -17.49 -17.84 -33.95
N ILE A 428 -16.36 -17.32 -33.49
CA ILE A 428 -15.77 -17.59 -32.18
C ILE A 428 -16.38 -16.62 -31.17
N ARG A 429 -17.08 -17.15 -30.18
CA ARG A 429 -17.74 -16.38 -29.10
C ARG A 429 -17.09 -16.57 -27.73
N PHE A 430 -15.93 -17.19 -27.69
CA PHE A 430 -15.17 -17.43 -26.46
C PHE A 430 -13.77 -16.83 -26.52
N VAL A 431 -13.14 -16.66 -25.36
CA VAL A 431 -11.79 -16.10 -25.25
C VAL A 431 -10.79 -17.22 -25.03
N ALA A 432 -9.86 -17.41 -25.95
CA ALA A 432 -8.74 -18.35 -25.78
C ALA A 432 -7.43 -17.61 -25.47
N ARG A 433 -6.61 -18.14 -24.56
CA ARG A 433 -5.31 -17.58 -24.16
C ARG A 433 -4.29 -18.68 -23.94
N LYS A 434 -3.05 -18.44 -24.36
CA LYS A 434 -1.90 -19.30 -24.02
C LYS A 434 -1.50 -19.08 -22.56
N ARG A 435 -1.35 -20.15 -21.78
CA ARG A 435 -0.91 -20.11 -20.39
C ARG A 435 -0.40 -21.46 -19.91
N HIS A 436 0.79 -21.48 -19.31
CA HIS A 436 1.43 -22.71 -18.78
C HIS A 436 1.39 -22.80 -17.25
N THR A 437 1.37 -21.66 -16.55
CA THR A 437 1.40 -21.58 -15.08
C THR A 437 0.47 -20.47 -14.56
N ASN A 438 0.20 -20.44 -13.25
CA ASN A 438 -0.60 -19.41 -12.58
C ASN A 438 -2.00 -19.20 -13.21
N PHE A 439 -2.69 -20.30 -13.52
CA PHE A 439 -4.02 -20.27 -14.14
C PHE A 439 -5.04 -19.44 -13.35
N HIS A 440 -4.93 -19.43 -12.01
CA HIS A 440 -5.77 -18.67 -11.09
C HIS A 440 -5.80 -17.16 -11.41
N ASP A 441 -4.78 -16.58 -12.05
CA ASP A 441 -4.79 -15.15 -12.44
C ASP A 441 -5.83 -14.78 -13.49
N ARG A 442 -6.40 -15.77 -14.19
CA ARG A 442 -7.44 -15.55 -15.22
C ARG A 442 -8.80 -16.09 -14.82
N ILE A 443 -8.90 -16.65 -13.61
CA ILE A 443 -10.18 -16.99 -13.00
C ILE A 443 -10.75 -15.72 -12.39
N THR A 444 -11.99 -15.40 -12.74
CA THR A 444 -12.74 -14.27 -12.20
C THR A 444 -13.97 -14.78 -11.47
N PRO A 445 -14.53 -14.03 -10.50
CA PRO A 445 -15.72 -14.45 -9.75
C PRO A 445 -17.01 -14.45 -10.61
N ASP A 446 -16.95 -13.92 -11.83
CA ASP A 446 -18.07 -13.83 -12.76
C ASP A 446 -18.67 -15.20 -13.13
N ASN A 447 -19.91 -15.19 -13.61
CA ASN A 447 -20.63 -16.37 -14.11
C ASN A 447 -20.10 -16.81 -15.48
N LYS A 448 -18.92 -17.45 -15.48
CA LYS A 448 -18.19 -17.90 -16.67
C LYS A 448 -17.85 -19.38 -16.60
N ILE A 449 -17.62 -19.98 -17.76
CA ILE A 449 -17.03 -21.32 -17.88
C ILE A 449 -15.54 -21.17 -18.14
N PHE A 450 -14.72 -21.66 -17.21
CA PHE A 450 -13.26 -21.69 -17.37
C PHE A 450 -12.80 -23.07 -17.80
N ILE A 451 -11.97 -23.14 -18.83
CA ILE A 451 -11.37 -24.37 -19.33
C ILE A 451 -9.84 -24.27 -19.20
N ILE A 452 -9.21 -25.26 -18.59
CA ILE A 452 -7.74 -25.39 -18.49
C ILE A 452 -7.32 -26.65 -19.25
N ASP A 453 -6.62 -26.47 -20.37
CA ASP A 453 -6.16 -27.55 -21.26
C ASP A 453 -4.67 -27.42 -21.57
N TYR A 454 -3.79 -28.16 -20.92
CA TYR A 454 -3.97 -29.03 -19.75
C TYR A 454 -3.05 -28.57 -18.62
N MET A 455 -3.30 -29.02 -17.40
CA MET A 455 -2.42 -28.70 -16.28
C MET A 455 -1.27 -29.72 -16.22
N GLU A 456 -0.03 -29.28 -16.49
CA GLU A 456 1.17 -30.10 -16.35
C GLU A 456 1.45 -30.39 -14.87
N ILE A 457 1.76 -31.65 -14.58
CA ILE A 457 2.08 -32.12 -13.24
C ILE A 457 3.51 -32.64 -13.27
N HIS A 458 4.42 -31.87 -12.68
CA HIS A 458 5.75 -32.37 -12.34
C HIS A 458 5.62 -33.29 -11.12
N THR A 459 6.58 -34.18 -10.96
CA THR A 459 6.50 -35.48 -10.26
C THR A 459 5.92 -35.54 -8.84
N ASN A 460 5.67 -34.42 -8.15
CA ASN A 460 5.18 -34.42 -6.77
C ASN A 460 3.67 -34.16 -6.66
N PHE A 461 3.00 -35.04 -5.92
CA PHE A 461 1.55 -35.04 -5.74
C PHE A 461 0.96 -33.77 -5.08
N TYR A 462 1.73 -33.09 -4.22
CA TYR A 462 1.31 -31.83 -3.59
C TYR A 462 1.21 -30.65 -4.56
N GLU A 463 1.86 -30.74 -5.73
CA GLU A 463 1.91 -29.64 -6.70
C GLU A 463 0.56 -29.41 -7.40
N ILE A 464 -0.35 -30.40 -7.41
CA ILE A 464 -1.69 -30.24 -8.01
C ILE A 464 -2.68 -29.53 -7.07
N ALA A 465 -2.54 -29.75 -5.76
CA ALA A 465 -3.52 -29.29 -4.78
C ALA A 465 -3.51 -27.77 -4.63
N LYS A 466 -2.33 -27.15 -4.70
CA LYS A 466 -2.16 -25.69 -4.58
C LYS A 466 -2.81 -24.92 -5.74
N PRO A 467 -2.52 -25.22 -7.02
CA PRO A 467 -3.20 -24.57 -8.15
C PRO A 467 -4.72 -24.76 -8.13
N ILE A 468 -5.21 -25.98 -7.85
CA ILE A 468 -6.66 -26.25 -7.76
C ILE A 468 -7.29 -25.43 -6.62
N ARG A 469 -6.63 -25.34 -5.47
CA ARG A 469 -7.09 -24.51 -4.34
C ARG A 469 -7.19 -23.04 -4.73
N GLN A 470 -6.16 -22.48 -5.37
CA GLN A 470 -6.15 -21.08 -5.81
C GLN A 470 -7.22 -20.78 -6.86
N ILE A 471 -7.52 -21.75 -7.74
CA ILE A 471 -8.64 -21.64 -8.70
C ILE A 471 -9.98 -21.63 -7.95
N HIS A 472 -10.17 -22.57 -7.01
CA HIS A 472 -11.40 -22.68 -6.23
C HIS A 472 -11.66 -21.44 -5.36
N GLU A 473 -10.62 -20.85 -4.77
CA GLU A 473 -10.71 -19.62 -3.97
C GLU A 473 -11.17 -18.42 -4.77
N LYS A 474 -10.81 -18.33 -6.06
CA LYS A 474 -11.23 -17.23 -6.95
C LYS A 474 -12.56 -17.48 -7.67
N LEU A 475 -13.07 -18.69 -7.61
CA LEU A 475 -14.31 -19.07 -8.28
C LEU A 475 -15.49 -18.77 -7.36
N GLU A 476 -16.46 -18.01 -7.85
CA GLU A 476 -17.70 -17.72 -7.11
C GLU A 476 -18.92 -18.19 -7.90
N LYS A 477 -19.27 -17.46 -8.97
CA LYS A 477 -20.50 -17.71 -9.75
C LYS A 477 -20.28 -18.68 -10.92
N GLY A 478 -19.03 -18.87 -11.35
CA GLY A 478 -18.64 -19.71 -12.48
C GLY A 478 -18.34 -21.17 -12.13
N ILE A 479 -17.91 -21.92 -13.15
CA ILE A 479 -17.38 -23.30 -13.02
C ILE A 479 -16.06 -23.46 -13.76
N CYS A 480 -15.22 -24.42 -13.36
CA CYS A 480 -13.93 -24.67 -14.01
C CYS A 480 -13.73 -26.15 -14.39
N PHE A 481 -13.33 -26.40 -15.64
CA PHE A 481 -12.91 -27.72 -16.13
C PHE A 481 -11.39 -27.76 -16.28
N ILE A 482 -10.77 -28.80 -15.74
CA ILE A 482 -9.32 -28.95 -15.73
C ILE A 482 -8.94 -30.29 -16.36
N ALA A 483 -8.21 -30.26 -17.48
CA ALA A 483 -7.60 -31.44 -18.04
C ALA A 483 -6.33 -31.81 -17.27
N VAL A 484 -6.23 -33.08 -16.89
CA VAL A 484 -5.09 -33.64 -16.14
C VAL A 484 -4.53 -34.85 -16.86
N GLN A 485 -3.20 -34.98 -16.88
CA GLN A 485 -2.52 -36.13 -17.46
C GLN A 485 -2.46 -37.30 -16.46
N LYS A 486 -2.82 -38.52 -16.91
CA LYS A 486 -2.70 -39.77 -16.13
C LYS A 486 -1.94 -40.86 -16.88
N LYS A 487 -1.49 -41.90 -16.18
CA LYS A 487 -0.93 -43.10 -16.84
C LYS A 487 -2.07 -43.94 -17.44
N MET A 488 -1.77 -44.65 -18.53
CA MET A 488 -2.75 -45.51 -19.20
C MET A 488 -3.21 -46.63 -18.26
N GLY A 489 -4.53 -46.82 -18.10
CA GLY A 489 -5.11 -47.85 -17.24
C GLY A 489 -5.29 -47.47 -15.77
N GLU A 490 -4.66 -46.41 -15.27
CA GLU A 490 -4.95 -45.87 -13.94
C GLU A 490 -6.19 -44.98 -14.03
N MET A 491 -7.26 -45.24 -13.26
CA MET A 491 -8.45 -44.36 -13.22
C MET A 491 -8.15 -42.96 -12.66
N LEU A 492 -7.04 -42.86 -11.95
CA LEU A 492 -6.58 -41.72 -11.19
C LEU A 492 -5.38 -41.07 -11.87
N GLY A 493 -5.42 -39.74 -12.03
CA GLY A 493 -4.24 -38.94 -12.39
C GLY A 493 -3.12 -39.06 -11.36
N ARG A 494 -1.90 -38.63 -11.73
CA ARG A 494 -0.83 -38.47 -10.73
C ARG A 494 -1.32 -37.44 -9.68
N GLY A 495 -1.64 -37.90 -8.47
CA GLY A 495 -2.12 -37.05 -7.36
C GLY A 495 -3.63 -37.06 -7.17
N ALA A 496 -4.30 -38.13 -7.59
CA ALA A 496 -5.76 -38.16 -7.63
C ALA A 496 -6.46 -38.20 -6.27
N GLU A 497 -5.85 -38.78 -5.23
CA GLU A 497 -6.50 -38.87 -3.90
C GLU A 497 -6.91 -37.48 -3.39
N PHE A 498 -6.07 -36.46 -3.58
CA PHE A 498 -6.37 -35.09 -3.13
C PHE A 498 -7.24 -34.28 -4.10
N SER A 499 -7.21 -34.60 -5.40
CA SER A 499 -8.00 -33.89 -6.41
C SER A 499 -9.44 -34.39 -6.49
N GLN A 500 -9.69 -35.66 -6.14
CA GLN A 500 -11.03 -36.21 -5.94
C GLN A 500 -11.78 -35.52 -4.81
N GLU A 501 -11.11 -35.16 -3.71
CA GLU A 501 -11.76 -34.45 -2.59
C GLU A 501 -12.38 -33.12 -3.03
N LYS A 502 -11.75 -32.41 -3.98
CA LYS A 502 -12.23 -31.10 -4.46
C LYS A 502 -13.05 -31.15 -5.76
N SER A 503 -12.86 -32.16 -6.60
CA SER A 503 -13.67 -32.30 -7.82
C SER A 503 -15.10 -32.69 -7.47
N ARG A 504 -16.09 -32.08 -8.14
CA ARG A 504 -17.50 -32.47 -8.00
C ARG A 504 -17.95 -33.47 -9.05
N LEU A 505 -17.21 -33.52 -10.16
CA LEU A 505 -17.29 -34.53 -11.21
C LEU A 505 -15.86 -34.86 -11.65
N TYR A 506 -15.50 -36.13 -11.62
CA TYR A 506 -14.21 -36.64 -12.07
C TYR A 506 -14.42 -37.62 -13.22
N LEU A 507 -13.86 -37.28 -14.38
CA LEU A 507 -13.96 -38.06 -15.59
C LEU A 507 -12.59 -38.64 -15.95
N SER A 508 -12.57 -39.90 -16.38
CA SER A 508 -11.39 -40.60 -16.89
C SER A 508 -11.58 -40.89 -18.38
N LEU A 509 -10.59 -40.53 -19.20
CA LEU A 509 -10.52 -40.84 -20.63
C LEU A 509 -9.33 -41.75 -20.91
N ASP A 510 -9.61 -42.92 -21.48
CA ASP A 510 -8.60 -43.92 -21.87
C ASP A 510 -8.77 -44.34 -23.33
N TYR A 511 -7.68 -44.36 -24.10
CA TYR A 511 -7.72 -44.85 -25.48
C TYR A 511 -7.57 -46.38 -25.50
N LEU A 512 -8.63 -47.08 -25.93
CA LEU A 512 -8.65 -48.53 -26.11
C LEU A 512 -8.09 -48.89 -27.48
N ARG A 513 -6.81 -49.30 -27.52
CA ARG A 513 -6.09 -49.60 -28.77
C ARG A 513 -6.78 -50.68 -29.61
N ASP A 514 -7.23 -51.76 -28.98
CA ASP A 514 -7.83 -52.92 -29.67
C ASP A 514 -9.17 -52.57 -30.32
N GLN A 515 -9.93 -51.67 -29.69
CA GLN A 515 -11.24 -51.24 -30.17
C GLN A 515 -11.19 -49.94 -30.99
N ARG A 516 -10.00 -49.32 -31.13
CA ARG A 516 -9.78 -48.03 -31.81
C ARG A 516 -10.78 -46.94 -31.40
N CYS A 517 -11.09 -46.87 -30.12
CA CYS A 517 -12.00 -45.88 -29.54
C CYS A 517 -11.50 -45.43 -28.16
N SER A 518 -12.01 -44.32 -27.64
CA SER A 518 -11.75 -43.90 -26.27
C SER A 518 -12.88 -44.36 -25.36
N LYS A 519 -12.58 -44.72 -24.11
CA LYS A 519 -13.54 -45.00 -23.05
C LYS A 519 -13.58 -43.81 -22.12
N LEU A 520 -14.75 -43.19 -22.00
CA LEU A 520 -15.03 -42.16 -21.01
C LEU A 520 -15.69 -42.83 -19.81
N THR A 521 -15.10 -42.70 -18.63
CA THR A 521 -15.60 -43.28 -17.37
C THR A 521 -15.86 -42.18 -16.35
N ILE A 522 -16.98 -42.26 -15.63
CA ILE A 522 -17.29 -41.42 -14.48
C ILE A 522 -16.62 -42.05 -13.26
N VAL A 523 -15.51 -41.46 -12.79
CA VAL A 523 -14.77 -41.99 -11.63
C VAL A 523 -15.41 -41.54 -10.32
N ASP A 524 -15.96 -40.33 -10.29
CA ASP A 524 -16.68 -39.80 -9.15
C ASP A 524 -17.67 -38.70 -9.58
N ALA A 525 -18.83 -38.64 -8.93
CA ALA A 525 -19.85 -37.62 -9.15
C ALA A 525 -20.62 -37.39 -7.85
N LYS A 526 -20.43 -36.23 -7.23
CA LYS A 526 -20.98 -35.96 -5.88
C LYS A 526 -22.47 -35.66 -5.86
N ASN A 527 -23.01 -35.09 -6.95
CA ASN A 527 -24.41 -34.71 -7.04
C ASN A 527 -25.05 -35.41 -8.24
N VAL A 528 -25.65 -36.58 -8.01
CA VAL A 528 -26.28 -37.40 -9.04
C VAL A 528 -27.77 -37.04 -9.15
N LYS A 529 -28.33 -37.02 -10.37
CA LYS A 529 -29.75 -36.72 -10.63
C LYS A 529 -30.65 -37.97 -10.55
N ILE A 530 -30.05 -39.15 -10.65
CA ILE A 530 -30.72 -40.44 -10.61
C ILE A 530 -30.52 -41.12 -9.25
N ASN A 531 -31.45 -42.01 -8.87
CA ASN A 531 -31.45 -42.71 -7.58
C ASN A 531 -30.47 -43.91 -7.53
N GLU A 532 -29.33 -43.81 -8.20
CA GLU A 532 -28.29 -44.84 -8.20
C GLU A 532 -26.92 -44.22 -8.38
N SER A 533 -25.88 -44.93 -7.94
CA SER A 533 -24.50 -44.51 -8.18
C SER A 533 -24.17 -44.65 -9.66
N ILE A 534 -23.72 -43.56 -10.27
CA ILE A 534 -23.17 -43.53 -11.63
C ILE A 534 -21.64 -43.74 -11.65
N ARG A 535 -21.06 -44.10 -10.51
CA ARG A 535 -19.62 -44.38 -10.42
C ARG A 535 -19.29 -45.59 -11.29
N ASP A 536 -18.15 -45.50 -11.96
CA ASP A 536 -17.62 -46.48 -12.91
C ASP A 536 -18.44 -46.63 -14.20
N TRP A 537 -19.59 -45.94 -14.32
CA TRP A 537 -20.32 -45.87 -15.58
C TRP A 537 -19.42 -45.31 -16.66
N SER A 538 -19.47 -45.98 -17.79
CA SER A 538 -18.58 -45.71 -18.90
C SER A 538 -19.30 -45.73 -20.24
N ARG A 539 -18.71 -45.04 -21.20
CA ARG A 539 -19.20 -44.94 -22.56
C ARG A 539 -18.05 -44.92 -23.52
N ARG A 540 -18.09 -45.78 -24.54
CA ARG A 540 -17.13 -45.75 -25.64
C ARG A 540 -17.49 -44.63 -26.58
N ILE A 541 -16.47 -43.87 -26.96
CA ILE A 541 -16.56 -42.69 -27.78
C ILE A 541 -15.55 -42.78 -28.91
N LYS A 542 -15.95 -42.33 -30.09
CA LYS A 542 -15.08 -42.21 -31.26
C LYS A 542 -14.78 -40.74 -31.50
N ILE A 543 -13.52 -40.47 -31.80
CA ILE A 543 -13.04 -39.12 -32.12
C ILE A 543 -12.77 -39.09 -33.62
N TYR A 544 -13.48 -38.22 -34.33
CA TYR A 544 -13.30 -37.98 -35.75
C TYR A 544 -12.53 -36.68 -35.94
N ASP A 545 -11.64 -36.67 -36.93
CA ASP A 545 -10.81 -35.52 -37.28
C ASP A 545 -10.10 -34.92 -36.05
N GLY A 546 -9.75 -35.75 -35.07
CA GLY A 546 -9.08 -35.34 -33.84
C GLY A 546 -9.85 -34.36 -32.92
N SER A 547 -11.10 -34.01 -33.24
CA SER A 547 -11.84 -32.94 -32.54
C SER A 547 -13.34 -33.23 -32.35
N LYS A 548 -14.01 -33.86 -33.32
CA LYS A 548 -15.44 -34.22 -33.20
C LYS A 548 -15.59 -35.50 -32.40
N MET A 549 -16.59 -35.55 -31.54
CA MET A 549 -16.82 -36.67 -30.64
C MET A 549 -18.21 -37.25 -30.81
N GLU A 550 -18.30 -38.57 -30.98
CA GLU A 550 -19.57 -39.29 -31.02
C GLU A 550 -19.53 -40.50 -30.08
N ALA A 551 -20.66 -40.81 -29.46
CA ALA A 551 -20.79 -42.01 -28.67
C ALA A 551 -21.02 -43.23 -29.56
N ILE A 552 -20.26 -44.29 -29.31
CA ILE A 552 -20.47 -45.60 -29.93
C ILE A 552 -21.59 -46.33 -29.20
N ASP A 553 -21.57 -46.28 -27.87
CA ASP A 553 -22.58 -46.93 -27.05
C ASP A 553 -23.85 -46.07 -26.97
N LYS A 554 -25.02 -46.70 -27.09
CA LYS A 554 -26.32 -46.01 -27.00
C LYS A 554 -26.55 -45.43 -25.60
N ASN A 555 -26.20 -46.19 -24.57
CA ASN A 555 -26.37 -45.85 -23.16
C ASN A 555 -25.02 -45.89 -22.44
N TRP A 556 -24.98 -45.32 -21.23
CA TRP A 556 -23.89 -45.54 -20.29
C TRP A 556 -23.96 -46.98 -19.77
N VAL A 557 -22.80 -47.60 -19.55
CA VAL A 557 -22.66 -49.00 -19.14
C VAL A 557 -21.73 -49.08 -17.92
N LEU A 558 -22.13 -49.84 -16.91
CA LEU A 558 -21.31 -50.12 -15.73
C LEU A 558 -20.05 -50.93 -16.11
#